data_AF-A0A137QIR1-F1
#
_entry.id   AF-A0A137QIR1-F1
#
_cell.length_a   1.000
_cell.length_b   1.000
_cell.length_c   1.000
_cell.angle_alpha   90.00
_cell.angle_beta   90.00
_cell.angle_gamma   90.00
#
_symmetry.space_group_name_H-M   'P 1'
#
loop_
_entity.id
_entity.type
_entity.pdbx_description
1 polymer ?
#
loop_
_entity_poly.entity_id
_entity_poly.type
_entity_poly.pdbx_seq_one_letter_code
_entity_poly.pdbx_strand_id
1 'polypeptide(L)'
;MAYFEVWDSQRGTHAANLVGHSLQFSHWTIQILEANANPSASLCQCCWTWGHSSKSCHAKVPRCPLCGSPHYQDSHRAFAGCCKGNSSQGIPKTPEGQPCPHPPRCLNCHQAHAATSKQCLFWHHQFDKDWLRACYQEVHSHRAARSPNSDHAPPHV
;
A
#
# COMPACT_ATOMS: atom_id res chain seq x y z
N MET A 1 13.36 -7.12 13.74
CA MET A 1 13.71 -7.90 12.52
C MET A 1 13.93 -6.90 11.39
N ALA A 2 14.95 -7.10 10.56
CA ALA A 2 15.24 -6.23 9.43
C ALA A 2 15.33 -7.10 8.17
N TYR A 3 14.83 -6.58 7.05
CA TYR A 3 14.87 -7.26 5.75
C TYR A 3 15.82 -6.50 4.83
N PHE A 4 16.55 -7.24 4.01
CA PHE A 4 17.41 -6.69 2.98
C PHE A 4 17.27 -7.53 1.71
N GLU A 5 17.42 -6.87 0.57
CA GLU A 5 17.41 -7.55 -0.73
C GLU A 5 18.82 -8.06 -1.03
N VAL A 6 18.91 -9.30 -1.51
CA VAL A 6 20.15 -9.89 -2.01
C VAL A 6 20.09 -9.84 -3.52
N TRP A 7 21.07 -9.19 -4.14
CA TRP A 7 21.25 -9.30 -5.58
C TRP A 7 21.67 -10.73 -5.93
N ASP A 8 20.86 -11.43 -6.71
CA ASP A 8 21.06 -12.85 -6.97
C ASP A 8 20.78 -13.24 -8.42
N SER A 9 21.31 -14.40 -8.81
CA SER A 9 20.92 -15.08 -10.03
C SER A 9 19.49 -15.62 -9.92
N GLN A 10 18.88 -16.00 -11.04
CA GLN A 10 17.55 -16.64 -11.05
C GLN A 10 17.47 -17.90 -10.17
N ARG A 11 18.62 -18.52 -9.85
CA ARG A 11 18.72 -19.72 -9.01
C ARG A 11 18.82 -19.41 -7.51
N GLY A 12 18.96 -18.15 -7.09
CA GLY A 12 19.00 -17.80 -5.67
C GLY A 12 20.27 -18.26 -4.93
N THR A 13 21.39 -18.43 -5.65
CA THR A 13 22.63 -19.00 -5.11
C THR A 13 23.27 -18.14 -4.02
N HIS A 14 23.23 -16.82 -4.15
CA HIS A 14 23.84 -15.92 -3.15
C HIS A 14 23.01 -15.86 -1.87
N ALA A 15 21.68 -15.79 -1.99
CA ALA A 15 20.76 -15.83 -0.86
C ALA A 15 20.89 -17.16 -0.11
N ALA A 16 20.91 -18.29 -0.82
CA ALA A 16 21.09 -19.61 -0.22
C ALA A 16 22.41 -19.73 0.57
N ASN A 17 23.50 -19.12 0.07
CA ASN A 17 24.79 -19.09 0.77
C ASN A 17 24.80 -18.15 2.00
N LEU A 18 23.88 -17.18 2.08
CA LEU A 18 23.80 -16.25 3.21
C LEU A 18 22.90 -16.77 4.34
N VAL A 19 21.86 -17.53 4.02
CA VAL A 19 20.94 -18.08 5.02
C VAL A 19 21.67 -19.03 5.97
N GLY A 20 21.40 -18.88 7.27
CA GLY A 20 22.05 -19.67 8.33
C GLY A 20 23.44 -19.15 8.74
N HIS A 21 23.98 -18.15 8.03
CA HIS A 21 25.18 -17.44 8.47
C HIS A 21 24.84 -16.31 9.45
N SER A 22 25.83 -15.93 10.25
CA SER A 22 25.72 -14.84 11.22
C SER A 22 26.67 -13.70 10.86
N LEU A 23 26.20 -12.47 10.96
CA LEU A 23 27.00 -11.27 10.83
C LEU A 23 27.31 -10.73 12.23
N GLN A 24 28.58 -10.40 12.49
CA GLN A 24 28.96 -9.70 13.72
C GLN A 24 29.10 -8.20 13.48
N PHE A 25 28.41 -7.43 14.32
CA PHE A 25 28.49 -5.97 14.37
C PHE A 25 28.85 -5.55 15.80
N SER A 26 30.14 -5.27 16.04
CA SER A 26 30.65 -4.99 17.38
C SER A 26 30.31 -6.14 18.35
N HIS A 27 29.43 -5.91 19.33
CA HIS A 27 28.99 -6.91 20.30
C HIS A 27 27.69 -7.63 19.89
N TRP A 28 27.09 -7.27 18.76
CA TRP A 28 25.87 -7.90 18.25
C TRP A 28 26.20 -9.01 17.26
N THR A 29 25.58 -10.18 17.45
CA THR A 29 25.57 -11.24 16.44
C THR A 29 24.16 -11.33 15.86
N ILE A 30 24.05 -11.14 14.55
CA ILE A 30 22.78 -11.14 13.81
C ILE A 30 22.74 -12.39 12.94
N GLN A 31 21.74 -13.24 13.13
CA GLN A 31 21.51 -14.39 12.24
C GLN A 31 20.76 -13.96 10.99
N ILE A 32 21.24 -14.41 9.84
CA ILE A 32 20.54 -14.27 8.57
C ILE A 32 19.61 -15.46 8.42
N LEU A 33 18.32 -15.18 8.36
CA LEU A 33 17.28 -16.19 8.14
C LEU A 33 16.67 -15.97 6.77
N GLU A 34 16.17 -17.05 6.17
CA GLU A 34 15.39 -16.94 4.94
C GLU A 34 14.13 -16.09 5.23
N ALA A 35 13.92 -15.05 4.43
CA ALA A 35 12.65 -14.36 4.46
C ALA A 35 11.62 -15.31 3.86
N ASN A 36 10.58 -15.67 4.63
CA ASN A 36 9.47 -16.45 4.11
C ASN A 36 9.00 -15.81 2.80
N ALA A 37 9.18 -16.51 1.67
CA ALA A 37 8.65 -16.10 0.38
C ALA A 37 7.13 -16.11 0.52
N ASN A 38 6.56 -15.00 0.97
CA ASN A 38 5.17 -14.94 1.37
C ASN A 38 4.37 -14.21 0.28
N PRO A 39 3.83 -14.92 -0.73
CA PRO A 39 2.97 -14.30 -1.73
C PRO A 39 1.71 -13.67 -1.09
N SER A 40 1.31 -14.11 0.11
CA SER A 40 0.24 -13.49 0.90
C SER A 40 0.67 -12.25 1.68
N ALA A 41 1.90 -11.77 1.49
CA ALA A 41 2.38 -10.50 2.04
C ALA A 41 2.84 -9.55 0.91
N SER A 42 2.47 -9.87 -0.34
CA SER A 42 2.74 -9.00 -1.48
C SER A 42 1.86 -7.74 -1.48
N LEU A 43 2.37 -6.67 -2.11
CA LEU A 43 1.59 -5.50 -2.44
C LEU A 43 0.71 -5.82 -3.66
N CYS A 44 -0.59 -5.88 -3.45
CA CYS A 44 -1.54 -6.10 -4.52
C CYS A 44 -1.50 -4.95 -5.54
N GLN A 45 -1.29 -5.24 -6.82
CA GLN A 45 -1.24 -4.22 -7.88
C GLN A 45 -2.63 -3.73 -8.31
N CYS A 46 -3.70 -4.43 -7.90
CA CYS A 46 -5.07 -4.04 -8.20
C CYS A 46 -5.59 -3.02 -7.18
N CYS A 47 -5.43 -3.28 -5.88
CA CYS A 47 -5.96 -2.41 -4.82
C CYS A 47 -4.90 -1.65 -4.03
N TRP A 48 -3.61 -1.88 -4.30
CA TRP A 48 -2.46 -1.25 -3.63
C TRP A 48 -2.43 -1.40 -2.10
N THR A 49 -2.95 -2.53 -1.62
CA THR A 49 -2.86 -2.93 -0.22
C THR A 49 -1.92 -4.12 -0.02
N TRP A 50 -1.25 -4.15 1.11
CA TRP A 50 -0.37 -5.24 1.51
C TRP A 50 -1.19 -6.43 2.03
N GLY A 51 -0.60 -7.63 1.99
CA GLY A 51 -1.22 -8.82 2.59
C GLY A 51 -1.99 -9.73 1.63
N HIS A 52 -1.94 -9.48 0.32
CA HIS A 52 -2.45 -10.40 -0.69
C HIS A 52 -1.91 -10.10 -2.09
N SER A 53 -1.87 -11.11 -2.95
CA SER A 53 -1.51 -10.96 -4.35
C SER A 53 -2.66 -10.39 -5.19
N SER A 54 -2.35 -9.84 -6.37
CA SER A 54 -3.37 -9.41 -7.34
C SER A 54 -4.30 -10.55 -7.76
N LYS A 55 -3.81 -11.80 -7.82
CA LYS A 55 -4.61 -12.99 -8.18
C LYS A 55 -5.69 -13.33 -7.15
N SER A 56 -5.42 -13.03 -5.87
CA SER A 56 -6.32 -13.25 -4.75
C SER A 56 -7.07 -11.98 -4.33
N CYS A 57 -7.05 -10.94 -5.17
CA CYS A 57 -7.68 -9.67 -4.84
C CYS A 57 -9.18 -9.72 -5.14
N HIS A 58 -10.00 -9.26 -4.19
CA HIS A 58 -11.46 -9.17 -4.34
C HIS A 58 -11.94 -7.78 -4.81
N ALA A 59 -11.02 -6.85 -5.13
CA ALA A 59 -11.39 -5.56 -5.68
C ALA A 59 -11.98 -5.73 -7.08
N LYS A 60 -13.21 -5.24 -7.29
CA LYS A 60 -13.91 -5.31 -8.60
C LYS A 60 -13.28 -4.43 -9.67
N VAL A 61 -12.59 -3.38 -9.25
CA VAL A 61 -11.96 -2.38 -10.13
C VAL A 61 -10.59 -2.02 -9.57
N PRO A 62 -9.62 -1.71 -10.44
CA PRO A 62 -8.31 -1.23 -10.02
C PRO A 62 -8.44 0.09 -9.28
N ARG A 63 -7.56 0.31 -8.31
CA ARG A 63 -7.42 1.58 -7.59
C ARG A 63 -6.18 2.31 -8.08
N CYS A 64 -6.30 3.62 -8.17
CA CYS A 64 -5.15 4.48 -8.45
C CYS A 64 -4.22 4.50 -7.23
N PRO A 65 -2.92 4.20 -7.37
CA PRO A 65 -1.97 4.28 -6.25
C PRO A 65 -1.73 5.72 -5.76
N LEU A 66 -2.08 6.73 -6.54
CA LEU A 66 -1.88 8.13 -6.20
C LEU A 66 -3.02 8.69 -5.35
N CYS A 67 -4.27 8.42 -5.72
CA CYS A 67 -5.46 8.98 -5.05
C CYS A 67 -6.43 7.94 -4.47
N GLY A 68 -6.28 6.66 -4.81
CA GLY A 68 -7.14 5.57 -4.32
C GLY A 68 -8.49 5.39 -5.03
N SER A 69 -8.83 6.28 -5.96
CA SER A 69 -10.06 6.25 -6.74
C SER A 69 -10.05 5.13 -7.80
N PRO A 70 -11.23 4.69 -8.31
CA PRO A 70 -11.34 3.54 -9.21
C PRO A 70 -10.92 3.86 -10.65
N HIS A 71 -9.62 3.94 -10.89
CA HIS A 71 -8.99 4.08 -12.21
C HIS A 71 -7.53 3.63 -12.16
N TYR A 72 -6.94 3.32 -13.32
CA TYR A 72 -5.51 3.04 -13.45
C TYR A 72 -4.67 4.30 -13.26
N GLN A 73 -3.42 4.14 -12.81
CA GLN A 73 -2.47 5.25 -12.64
C GLN A 73 -2.30 6.07 -13.93
N ASP A 74 -2.22 5.42 -15.09
CA ASP A 74 -2.00 6.10 -16.37
C ASP A 74 -3.17 7.01 -16.76
N SER A 75 -4.37 6.68 -16.28
CA SER A 75 -5.57 7.49 -16.49
C SER A 75 -5.80 8.52 -15.38
N HIS A 76 -4.88 8.66 -14.42
CA HIS A 76 -5.05 9.51 -13.24
C HIS A 76 -5.39 10.96 -13.60
N ARG A 77 -4.65 11.58 -14.53
CA ARG A 77 -4.91 12.96 -14.94
C ARG A 77 -6.29 13.14 -15.60
N ALA A 78 -6.81 12.12 -16.26
CA ALA A 78 -8.11 12.18 -16.94
C ALA A 78 -9.30 12.03 -15.98
N PHE A 79 -9.14 11.27 -14.90
CA PHE A 79 -10.25 10.88 -14.02
C PHE A 79 -10.18 11.44 -12.60
N ALA A 80 -8.99 11.74 -12.08
CA ALA A 80 -8.84 12.24 -10.72
C ALA A 80 -9.24 13.72 -10.65
N GLY A 81 -10.22 14.06 -9.81
CA GLY A 81 -10.71 15.43 -9.67
C GLY A 81 -9.61 16.45 -9.32
N CYS A 82 -8.58 16.02 -8.60
CA CYS A 82 -7.40 16.81 -8.26
C CYS A 82 -6.51 17.20 -9.45
N CYS A 83 -6.59 16.48 -10.58
CA CYS A 83 -5.71 16.68 -11.74
C CYS A 83 -6.47 17.00 -13.03
N LYS A 84 -7.71 16.51 -13.16
CA LYS A 84 -8.58 16.72 -14.32
C LYS A 84 -8.92 18.19 -14.55
N GLY A 85 -8.81 19.03 -13.51
CA GLY A 85 -9.32 20.39 -13.49
C GLY A 85 -10.86 20.42 -13.49
N ASN A 86 -11.41 21.61 -13.27
CA ASN A 86 -12.84 21.87 -13.34
C ASN A 86 -13.07 23.25 -13.97
N SER A 87 -13.39 23.26 -15.26
CA SER A 87 -13.63 24.50 -16.01
C SER A 87 -14.78 25.33 -15.42
N SER A 88 -15.81 24.69 -14.86
CA SER A 88 -16.94 25.37 -14.21
C SER A 88 -16.56 26.06 -12.91
N GLN A 89 -15.43 25.69 -12.30
CA GLN A 89 -14.88 26.31 -11.08
C GLN A 89 -13.59 27.10 -11.36
N GLY A 90 -13.22 27.29 -12.63
CA GLY A 90 -11.97 27.96 -13.02
C GLY A 90 -10.70 27.22 -12.59
N ILE A 91 -10.79 25.93 -12.21
CA ILE A 91 -9.64 25.14 -11.78
C ILE A 91 -8.95 24.59 -13.04
N PRO A 92 -7.71 25.01 -13.36
CA PRO A 92 -7.00 24.53 -14.53
C PRO A 92 -6.68 23.04 -14.39
N LYS A 93 -6.57 22.35 -15.54
CA LYS A 93 -6.03 20.99 -15.57
C LYS A 93 -4.54 21.02 -15.21
N THR A 94 -4.04 19.97 -14.58
CA THR A 94 -2.59 19.81 -14.42
C THR A 94 -1.95 19.71 -15.80
N PRO A 95 -0.99 20.59 -16.17
CA PRO A 95 -0.34 20.54 -17.46
C PRO A 95 0.35 19.21 -17.72
N GLU A 96 0.47 18.85 -18.99
CA GLU A 96 1.23 17.66 -19.37
C GLU A 96 2.71 17.80 -18.95
N GLY A 97 3.31 16.69 -18.52
CA GLY A 97 4.67 16.67 -17.96
C GLY A 97 4.80 17.18 -16.51
N GLN A 98 3.85 17.96 -15.97
CA GLN A 98 3.95 18.48 -14.60
C GLN A 98 3.55 17.46 -13.53
N PRO A 99 4.22 17.42 -12.36
CA PRO A 99 3.82 16.52 -11.28
C PRO A 99 2.40 16.80 -10.82
N CYS A 100 1.75 15.81 -10.21
CA CYS A 100 0.42 16.01 -9.63
C CYS A 100 0.51 17.08 -8.51
N PRO A 101 -0.49 17.97 -8.38
CA PRO A 101 -0.48 19.04 -7.38
C PRO A 101 -0.72 18.55 -5.95
N HIS A 102 -0.77 17.23 -5.74
CA HIS A 102 -0.95 16.59 -4.46
C HIS A 102 0.07 15.47 -4.29
N PRO A 103 0.49 15.19 -3.05
CA PRO A 103 1.27 13.99 -2.78
C PRO A 103 0.43 12.73 -3.04
N PRO A 104 1.06 11.58 -3.32
CA PRO A 104 0.37 10.30 -3.27
C PRO A 104 -0.23 10.06 -1.88
N ARG A 105 -1.37 9.36 -1.83
CA ARG A 105 -2.02 8.98 -0.58
C ARG A 105 -1.94 7.46 -0.39
N CYS A 106 -1.27 7.01 0.65
CA CYS A 106 -1.10 5.59 0.94
C CYS A 106 -2.45 4.93 1.23
N LEU A 107 -2.77 3.84 0.54
CA LEU A 107 -4.05 3.14 0.77
C LEU A 107 -4.04 2.26 2.03
N ASN A 108 -2.88 2.13 2.68
CA ASN A 108 -2.68 1.32 3.87
C ASN A 108 -2.76 2.16 5.15
N CYS A 109 -1.89 3.17 5.28
CA CYS A 109 -1.83 4.04 6.46
C CYS A 109 -2.47 5.42 6.26
N HIS A 110 -2.95 5.73 5.04
CA HIS A 110 -3.58 7.02 4.69
C HIS A 110 -2.71 8.28 4.79
N GLN A 111 -1.40 8.11 4.98
CA GLN A 111 -0.44 9.21 4.99
C GLN A 111 -0.01 9.64 3.58
N ALA A 112 0.66 10.79 3.49
CA ALA A 112 1.09 11.45 2.26
C ALA A 112 2.36 10.81 1.64
N HIS A 113 2.27 9.53 1.28
CA HIS A 113 3.30 8.81 0.54
C HIS A 113 2.69 7.63 -0.25
N ALA A 114 3.46 7.04 -1.17
CA ALA A 114 3.05 5.83 -1.87
C ALA A 114 3.12 4.59 -0.95
N ALA A 115 2.33 3.56 -1.24
CA ALA A 115 2.34 2.29 -0.49
C ALA A 115 3.69 1.55 -0.52
N THR A 116 4.50 1.83 -1.54
CA THR A 116 5.87 1.30 -1.74
C THR A 116 6.94 2.10 -0.99
N SER A 117 6.58 3.22 -0.35
CA SER A 117 7.52 4.06 0.38
C SER A 117 8.07 3.34 1.60
N LYS A 118 9.39 3.42 1.82
CA LYS A 118 10.05 2.97 3.06
C LYS A 118 9.59 3.75 4.30
N GLN A 119 8.84 4.84 4.14
CA GLN A 119 8.21 5.56 5.25
C GLN A 119 6.88 4.92 5.69
N CYS A 120 6.36 3.96 4.92
CA CYS A 120 5.09 3.31 5.22
C CYS A 120 5.32 2.19 6.26
N LEU A 121 4.60 2.24 7.37
CA LEU A 121 4.70 1.18 8.39
C LEU A 121 4.31 -0.20 7.83
N PHE A 122 3.32 -0.26 6.93
CA PHE A 122 2.95 -1.51 6.26
C PHE A 122 4.06 -2.04 5.34
N TRP A 123 4.92 -1.17 4.79
CA TRP A 123 6.10 -1.61 4.04
C TRP A 123 7.14 -2.26 4.95
N HIS A 124 7.35 -1.71 6.16
CA HIS A 124 8.27 -2.32 7.15
C HIS A 124 7.82 -3.71 7.61
N HIS A 125 6.51 -3.89 7.75
CA HIS A 125 5.89 -5.16 8.12
C HIS A 125 5.39 -5.96 6.91
N GLN A 126 5.92 -5.69 5.71
CA GLN A 126 5.42 -6.31 4.48
C GLN A 126 5.57 -7.83 4.45
N PHE A 127 6.40 -8.44 5.29
CA PHE A 127 6.54 -9.90 5.39
C PHE A 127 5.83 -10.50 6.62
N ASP A 128 5.23 -9.67 7.47
CA ASP A 128 4.57 -10.07 8.71
C ASP A 128 3.05 -10.11 8.50
N LYS A 129 2.55 -11.29 8.12
CA LYS A 129 1.13 -11.49 7.79
C LYS A 129 0.21 -11.26 8.98
N ASP A 130 0.62 -11.69 10.17
CA ASP A 130 -0.22 -11.58 11.36
C ASP A 130 -0.31 -10.14 11.81
N TRP A 131 0.80 -9.39 11.72
CA TRP A 131 0.78 -7.94 11.91
C TRP A 131 -0.13 -7.24 10.88
N LEU A 132 0.01 -7.55 9.59
CA LEU A 132 -0.83 -6.97 8.54
C LEU A 132 -2.32 -7.23 8.80
N ARG A 133 -2.67 -8.47 9.17
CA ARG A 133 -4.05 -8.86 9.51
C ARG A 133 -4.56 -8.08 10.71
N ALA A 134 -3.79 -7.99 11.79
CA ALA A 134 -4.17 -7.27 13.01
C ALA A 134 -4.40 -5.77 12.72
N CYS A 135 -3.49 -5.13 11.99
CA CYS A 135 -3.62 -3.72 11.62
C CYS A 135 -4.85 -3.44 10.76
N TYR A 136 -5.16 -4.28 9.76
CA TYR A 136 -6.38 -4.06 8.98
C TYR A 136 -7.64 -4.32 9.80
N GLN A 137 -7.64 -5.29 10.71
CA GLN A 137 -8.76 -5.51 11.63
C GLN A 137 -9.03 -4.26 12.48
N GLU A 138 -7.98 -3.64 13.03
CA GLU A 138 -8.10 -2.38 13.79
C GLU A 138 -8.66 -1.23 12.93
N VAL A 139 -8.13 -1.04 11.72
CA VAL A 139 -8.63 -0.02 10.77
C VAL A 139 -10.10 -0.25 10.40
N HIS A 140 -10.51 -1.50 10.20
CA HIS A 140 -11.91 -1.84 9.92
C HIS A 140 -12.82 -1.56 11.12
N SER A 141 -12.39 -1.93 12.32
CA SER A 141 -13.13 -1.66 13.58
C SER A 141 -13.33 -0.17 13.81
N HIS A 142 -12.30 0.67 13.61
CA HIS A 142 -12.44 2.12 13.74
C HIS A 142 -13.39 2.75 12.71
N ARG A 143 -13.43 2.21 11.48
CA ARG A 143 -14.38 2.69 10.46
C ARG A 143 -15.81 2.30 10.78
N ALA A 144 -16.04 1.08 11.27
CA ALA A 144 -17.35 0.63 11.71
C ALA A 144 -17.86 1.48 12.89
N ALA A 145 -17.00 1.77 13.87
CA ALA A 145 -17.35 2.62 15.02
C ALA A 145 -17.60 4.10 14.65
N ARG A 146 -17.01 4.59 13.56
CA ARG A 146 -17.17 5.97 13.06
C ARG A 146 -18.33 6.17 12.10
N SER A 147 -19.09 5.12 11.77
CA SER A 147 -20.33 5.25 11.00
C SER A 147 -21.49 5.38 12.00
N PRO A 148 -22.03 6.58 12.29
CA PRO A 148 -23.30 6.67 12.98
C PRO A 148 -24.38 6.25 11.98
N ASN A 149 -25.29 5.38 12.40
CA ASN A 149 -26.54 5.09 11.71
C ASN A 149 -27.19 6.39 11.22
N SER A 150 -27.34 6.53 9.90
CA SER A 150 -28.21 7.54 9.31
C SER A 150 -29.53 6.87 8.93
N ASP A 151 -30.26 6.38 9.92
CA ASP A 151 -31.65 5.99 9.78
C ASP A 151 -32.45 6.70 10.87
N HIS A 152 -32.93 7.90 10.56
CA HIS A 152 -34.13 8.49 11.17
C HIS A 152 -34.76 9.43 10.12
N ALA A 153 -35.72 8.89 9.37
CA ALA A 153 -36.68 9.71 8.63
C ALA A 153 -37.79 10.13 9.61
N PRO A 154 -38.20 11.42 9.66
CA PRO A 154 -39.30 11.85 10.51
C PRO A 154 -40.66 11.43 9.92
N PRO A 155 -41.71 11.24 10.76
CA PRO A 155 -43.04 10.88 10.28
C PRO A 155 -43.68 12.10 9.61
N HIS A 156 -44.18 11.90 8.38
CA HIS A 156 -45.02 12.88 7.69
C HIS A 156 -46.45 12.85 8.25
N VAL A 157 -46.97 14.05 8.49
CA VAL A 157 -48.37 14.39 8.87
C VAL A 157 -49.34 14.04 7.75
#